data_AF-A0A0D1WTR8-F1
#
_entry.id   AF-A0A0D1WTR8-F1
#
_cell.length_a   1.000
_cell.length_b   1.000
_cell.length_c   1.000
_cell.angle_alpha   90.00
_cell.angle_beta   90.00
_cell.angle_gamma   90.00
#
_symmetry.space_group_name_H-M   'P 1'
#
loop_
_entity.id
_entity.type
_entity.pdbx_description
1 polymer ?
#
loop_
_entity_poly.entity_id
_entity_poly.type
_entity_poly.pdbx_seq_one_letter_code
_entity_poly.pdbx_strand_id
1 'polypeptide(L)'
;MSQQSHKSRLKDDIFGKTFSILNMASVNTRYPRATIRKIAKGHTRKNVSRKTDPLIYLDYILFIEELMKNATRKATESGEKHIAAKDIRKVTMTTLRRFKG
;
A
#
# COMPACT_ATOMS: atom_id res chain seq x y z
N MET A 1 -6.43 45.88 -29.08
CA MET A 1 -6.73 44.88 -28.02
C MET A 1 -7.23 43.62 -28.70
N SER A 2 -6.91 42.44 -28.14
CA SER A 2 -7.46 41.12 -28.49
C SER A 2 -6.66 40.25 -29.48
N GLN A 3 -5.50 39.75 -29.05
CA GLN A 3 -4.83 38.57 -29.63
C GLN A 3 -4.35 37.60 -28.52
N GLN A 4 -4.99 37.58 -27.35
CA GLN A 4 -4.49 36.85 -26.18
C GLN A 4 -5.52 35.95 -25.47
N SER A 5 -6.62 35.59 -26.15
CA SER A 5 -7.70 34.78 -25.53
C SER A 5 -7.83 33.34 -26.06
N HIS A 6 -7.09 32.93 -27.10
CA HIS A 6 -7.29 31.61 -27.72
C HIS A 6 -6.27 30.52 -27.35
N LYS A 7 -5.24 30.82 -26.54
CA LYS A 7 -4.17 29.85 -26.20
C LYS A 7 -4.31 29.18 -24.83
N SER A 8 -5.35 29.50 -24.07
CA SER A 8 -5.61 28.92 -22.73
C SER A 8 -6.43 27.63 -22.76
N ARG A 9 -7.15 27.32 -23.85
CA ARG A 9 -8.13 26.22 -23.86
C ARG A 9 -7.57 24.83 -24.22
N LEU A 10 -6.30 24.72 -24.64
CA LEU A 10 -5.69 23.43 -25.02
C LEU A 10 -4.85 22.78 -23.90
N LYS A 11 -4.45 23.54 -22.88
CA LYS A 11 -3.61 22.99 -21.79
C LYS A 11 -4.43 22.25 -20.74
N ASP A 12 -5.66 22.68 -20.51
CA ASP A 12 -6.55 22.11 -19.48
C ASP A 12 -7.13 20.76 -19.93
N ASP A 13 -7.39 20.59 -21.24
CA ASP A 13 -7.84 19.33 -21.82
C ASP A 13 -6.71 18.28 -21.88
N ILE A 14 -5.45 18.68 -22.07
CA ILE A 14 -4.34 17.73 -22.07
C ILE A 14 -4.12 17.19 -20.65
N PHE A 15 -4.20 18.02 -19.61
CA PHE A 15 -4.03 17.54 -18.24
C PHE A 15 -5.17 16.60 -17.82
N GLY A 16 -6.43 16.96 -18.10
CA GLY A 16 -7.58 16.09 -17.82
C GLY A 16 -7.58 14.80 -18.65
N LYS A 17 -7.22 14.89 -19.94
CA LYS A 17 -7.15 13.73 -20.84
C LYS A 17 -5.99 12.83 -20.46
N THR A 18 -4.79 13.36 -20.20
CA THR A 18 -3.62 12.60 -19.69
C THR A 18 -3.92 11.88 -18.37
N PHE A 19 -4.68 12.50 -17.46
CA PHE A 19 -5.14 11.83 -16.23
C PHE A 19 -6.11 10.68 -16.50
N SER A 20 -7.03 10.83 -17.48
CA SER A 20 -7.93 9.76 -17.91
C SER A 20 -7.20 8.61 -18.64
N ILE A 21 -6.22 8.89 -19.49
CA ILE A 21 -5.39 7.84 -20.15
C ILE A 21 -4.43 7.16 -19.18
N LEU A 22 -3.91 7.86 -18.16
CA LEU A 22 -3.16 7.20 -17.07
C LEU A 22 -4.05 6.25 -16.26
N ASN A 23 -5.35 6.53 -16.16
CA ASN A 23 -6.32 5.67 -15.48
C ASN A 23 -6.83 4.52 -16.37
N MET A 24 -6.62 4.59 -17.69
CA MET A 24 -6.99 3.56 -18.68
C MET A 24 -5.86 2.56 -19.01
N ALA A 25 -4.66 2.74 -18.46
CA ALA A 25 -3.67 1.67 -18.36
C ALA A 25 -3.93 0.97 -17.02
N SER A 26 -4.65 -0.16 -17.04
CA SER A 26 -4.98 -0.92 -15.83
C SER A 26 -3.71 -1.37 -15.09
N VAL A 27 -3.16 -0.51 -14.23
CA VAL A 27 -2.44 -0.95 -13.05
C VAL A 27 -3.50 -1.75 -12.32
N ASN A 28 -3.41 -3.07 -12.41
CA ASN A 28 -4.40 -3.96 -11.85
C ASN A 28 -4.38 -3.72 -10.33
N THR A 29 -5.25 -2.83 -9.83
CA THR A 29 -5.46 -2.42 -8.42
C THR A 29 -5.97 -3.58 -7.56
N ARG A 30 -5.68 -4.82 -7.97
CA ARG A 30 -5.98 -6.05 -7.27
C ARG A 30 -4.72 -6.50 -6.57
N TYR A 31 -4.85 -6.72 -5.27
CA TYR A 31 -3.81 -7.31 -4.43
C TYR A 31 -3.29 -8.64 -5.03
N PRO A 32 -2.01 -9.00 -4.79
CA PRO A 32 -1.31 -10.07 -5.51
C PRO A 32 -1.77 -11.48 -5.07
N ARG A 33 -2.93 -11.92 -5.56
CA ARG A 33 -3.57 -13.19 -5.18
C ARG A 33 -2.68 -14.41 -5.37
N ALA A 34 -1.97 -14.50 -6.50
CA ALA A 34 -1.11 -15.64 -6.81
C ALA A 34 0.01 -15.80 -5.78
N THR A 35 0.66 -14.70 -5.41
CA THR A 35 1.72 -14.65 -4.40
C THR A 35 1.19 -15.05 -3.03
N ILE A 36 0.06 -14.48 -2.62
CA ILE A 36 -0.57 -14.77 -1.32
C ILE A 36 -0.91 -16.26 -1.20
N ARG A 37 -1.53 -16.84 -2.25
CA ARG A 37 -1.84 -18.26 -2.27
C ARG A 37 -0.59 -19.13 -2.23
N LYS A 38 0.47 -18.76 -2.96
CA LYS A 38 1.75 -19.48 -2.99
C LYS A 38 2.38 -19.51 -1.59
N ILE A 39 2.45 -18.35 -0.93
CA ILE A 39 3.01 -18.22 0.43
C ILE A 39 2.15 -19.01 1.42
N ALA A 40 0.84 -18.78 1.45
CA ALA A 40 -0.06 -19.45 2.38
C ALA A 40 -0.06 -20.98 2.18
N LYS A 41 -0.06 -21.48 0.94
CA LYS A 41 0.06 -22.92 0.66
C LYS A 41 1.41 -23.48 1.13
N GLY A 42 2.50 -22.74 0.95
CA GLY A 42 3.83 -23.12 1.41
C GLY A 42 3.91 -23.30 2.92
N HIS A 43 3.28 -22.41 3.69
CA HIS A 43 3.32 -22.46 5.16
C HIS A 43 2.27 -23.37 5.80
N THR A 44 1.08 -23.49 5.18
CA THR A 44 -0.03 -24.27 5.76
C THR A 44 -0.16 -25.67 5.20
N ARG A 45 0.44 -25.96 4.04
CA ARG A 45 0.19 -27.16 3.21
C ARG A 45 -1.30 -27.38 2.87
N LYS A 46 -2.12 -26.33 2.94
CA LYS A 46 -3.56 -26.35 2.63
C LYS A 46 -3.85 -25.54 1.37
N ASN A 47 -4.94 -25.90 0.68
CA ASN A 47 -5.45 -25.11 -0.43
C ASN A 47 -6.17 -23.87 0.11
N VAL A 48 -5.95 -22.72 -0.53
CA VAL A 48 -6.56 -21.45 -0.15
C VAL A 48 -7.74 -21.16 -1.07
N SER A 49 -8.92 -20.92 -0.50
CA SER A 49 -10.14 -20.63 -1.26
C SER A 49 -10.12 -19.23 -1.89
N ARG A 50 -10.95 -19.00 -2.92
CA ARG A 50 -11.13 -17.70 -3.59
C ARG A 50 -11.66 -16.60 -2.65
N LYS A 51 -12.30 -16.95 -1.54
CA LYS A 51 -12.82 -15.99 -0.56
C LYS A 51 -11.88 -15.78 0.62
N THR A 52 -10.89 -16.65 0.79
CA THR A 52 -9.93 -16.60 1.90
C THR A 52 -8.71 -15.75 1.57
N ASP A 53 -8.21 -15.82 0.33
CA ASP A 53 -7.06 -15.01 -0.08
C ASP A 53 -7.23 -13.48 0.04
N PRO A 54 -8.43 -12.86 -0.06
CA PRO A 54 -8.57 -11.43 0.21
C PRO A 54 -8.47 -11.13 1.71
N LEU A 55 -8.94 -12.05 2.57
CA LEU A 55 -8.91 -11.87 4.02
C LEU A 55 -7.50 -12.01 4.57
N ILE A 56 -6.70 -12.93 4.02
CA ILE A 56 -5.26 -13.02 4.34
C ILE A 56 -4.55 -11.72 3.95
N TYR A 57 -4.89 -11.13 2.79
CA TYR A 57 -4.32 -9.85 2.40
C TYR A 57 -4.73 -8.72 3.34
N LEU A 58 -6.00 -8.67 3.72
CA LEU A 58 -6.52 -7.66 4.63
C LEU A 58 -5.79 -7.74 5.99
N ASP A 59 -5.65 -8.93 6.55
CA ASP A 59 -4.92 -9.15 7.80
C ASP A 59 -3.45 -8.70 7.69
N TYR A 60 -2.79 -8.99 6.56
CA TYR A 60 -1.45 -8.47 6.28
C TYR A 60 -1.39 -6.93 6.23
N ILE A 61 -2.36 -6.27 5.58
CA ILE A 61 -2.38 -4.80 5.52
C ILE A 61 -2.63 -4.19 6.89
N LEU A 62 -3.54 -4.76 7.69
CA LEU A 62 -3.77 -4.33 9.08
C LEU A 62 -2.51 -4.51 9.93
N PHE A 63 -1.76 -5.60 9.73
CA PHE A 63 -0.48 -5.82 10.37
C PHE A 63 0.55 -4.75 9.98
N ILE A 64 0.67 -4.42 8.69
CA ILE A 64 1.59 -3.38 8.22
C ILE A 64 1.21 -2.01 8.78
N GLU A 65 -0.08 -1.67 8.82
CA GLU A 65 -0.55 -0.40 9.39
C GLU A 65 -0.14 -0.26 10.87
N GLU A 66 -0.41 -1.29 11.69
CA GLU A 66 -0.03 -1.28 13.09
C GLU A 66 1.50 -1.26 13.29
N LEU A 67 2.24 -2.03 12.47
CA LEU A 67 3.69 -2.04 12.49
C LEU A 67 4.26 -0.65 12.23
N MET A 68 3.78 0.02 11.19
CA MET A 68 4.24 1.35 10.81
C MET A 68 3.82 2.40 11.84
N LYS A 69 2.61 2.33 12.39
CA LYS A 69 2.16 3.22 13.47
C LYS A 69 3.07 3.13 14.70
N ASN A 70 3.43 1.92 15.11
CA ASN A 70 4.33 1.70 16.24
C ASN A 70 5.77 2.15 15.91
N ALA A 71 6.25 1.89 14.69
CA ALA A 71 7.58 2.35 14.25
C ALA A 71 7.67 3.88 14.20
N THR A 72 6.63 4.57 13.69
CA THR A 72 6.54 6.03 13.68
C THR A 72 6.63 6.60 15.10
N ARG A 73 5.85 6.05 16.04
CA ARG A 73 5.94 6.44 17.45
C ARG A 73 7.36 6.29 17.99
N LYS A 74 8.03 5.18 17.65
CA LYS A 74 9.39 4.93 18.12
C LYS A 74 10.44 5.87 17.54
N ALA A 75 10.29 6.23 16.26
CA ALA A 75 11.12 7.25 15.61
C ALA A 75 10.92 8.61 16.29
N THR A 76 9.66 9.02 16.55
CA THR A 76 9.36 10.28 17.24
C THR A 76 9.91 10.32 18.67
N GLU A 77 9.78 9.24 19.46
CA GLU A 77 10.38 9.13 20.80
C GLU A 77 11.90 9.28 20.79
N SER A 78 12.55 8.83 19.72
CA SER A 78 14.00 8.90 19.55
C SER A 78 14.47 10.24 18.97
N GLY A 79 13.55 11.16 18.66
CA GLY A 79 13.83 12.46 18.04
C GLY A 79 14.10 12.40 16.54
N GLU A 80 13.77 11.29 15.87
CA GLU A 80 14.00 11.08 14.45
C GLU A 80 12.86 11.62 13.58
N LYS A 81 13.21 12.34 12.51
CA LYS A 81 12.24 12.89 11.55
C LYS A 81 11.70 11.85 10.56
N HIS A 82 12.44 10.75 10.38
CA HIS A 82 12.11 9.68 9.44
C HIS A 82 12.24 8.33 10.14
N ILE A 83 11.42 7.37 9.72
CA ILE A 83 11.46 6.01 10.26
C ILE A 83 12.73 5.31 9.76
N ALA A 84 13.58 4.87 10.68
CA ALA A 84 14.74 4.06 10.35
C ALA A 84 14.45 2.56 10.51
N ALA A 85 15.28 1.73 9.87
CA ALA A 85 15.14 0.26 9.96
C ALA A 85 15.21 -0.25 11.42
N LYS A 86 15.95 0.46 12.29
CA LYS A 86 16.05 0.11 13.72
C LYS A 86 14.72 0.27 14.46
N ASP A 87 13.88 1.23 14.07
CA ASP A 87 12.59 1.48 14.72
C ASP A 87 11.61 0.36 14.39
N ILE A 88 11.57 -0.04 13.12
CA ILE A 88 10.79 -1.19 12.65
C ILE A 88 11.23 -2.46 13.39
N ARG A 89 12.54 -2.73 13.46
CA ARG A 89 13.08 -3.92 14.16
C ARG A 89 12.68 -3.97 15.62
N LYS A 90 12.71 -2.83 16.33
CA LYS A 90 12.31 -2.72 17.74
C LYS A 90 10.84 -3.07 17.96
N VAL A 91 9.94 -2.66 17.06
CA VAL A 91 8.49 -2.87 17.24
C VAL A 91 7.99 -4.19 16.64
N THR A 92 8.75 -4.81 15.73
CA THR A 92 8.34 -6.01 14.98
C THR A 92 7.83 -7.14 15.88
N MET A 93 8.60 -7.49 16.93
CA MET A 93 8.21 -8.62 17.80
C MET A 93 6.92 -8.36 18.58
N THR A 94 6.70 -7.13 19.02
CA THR A 94 5.48 -6.74 19.74
C THR A 94 4.28 -6.75 18.81
N THR A 95 4.41 -6.20 17.60
CA THR A 95 3.34 -6.22 16.61
C THR A 95 3.00 -7.65 16.19
N LEU A 96 4.00 -8.50 15.94
CA LEU A 96 3.78 -9.92 15.62
C LEU A 96 3.01 -10.64 16.73
N ARG A 97 3.32 -10.38 18.00
CA ARG A 97 2.60 -10.98 19.14
C ARG A 97 1.13 -10.56 19.19
N ARG A 98 0.82 -9.32 18.82
CA ARG A 98 -0.56 -8.79 18.78
C ARG A 98 -1.40 -9.44 17.68
N PHE A 99 -0.79 -9.77 16.55
CA PHE A 99 -1.45 -10.41 15.41
C PHE A 99 -1.42 -11.96 15.48
N LYS A 100 -1.00 -12.54 16.60
CA LYS A 100 -1.23 -13.96 16.85
C LYS A 100 -2.71 -14.17 17.18
N GLY A 101 -3.39 -14.94 16.35
CA GLY A 101 -4.74 -15.47 16.64
C GLY A 101 -4.70 -16.58 17.67
#